data_AF-A0AAJ4D2V8-F1
#
_entry.id   AF-A0AAJ4D2V8-F1
#
_cell.length_a   1.000
_cell.length_b   1.000
_cell.length_c   1.000
_cell.angle_alpha   90.00
_cell.angle_beta   90.00
_cell.angle_gamma   90.00
#
_symmetry.space_group_name_H-M   'P 1'
#
loop_
_entity.id
_entity.type
_entity.pdbx_description
1 polymer ?
#
loop_
_entity_poly.entity_id
_entity_poly.type
_entity_poly.pdbx_seq_one_letter_code
_entity_poly.pdbx_strand_id
1 'polypeptide(L)'
;MNSEVNDLLNDDLETKQAELEKESQVLQGKILEKERDILKLETEQDKEQLDLLFEMSKVLQQIENKEWVSATIAFKIIRSNPGKYSDLFKMKDGKAYIVNKRFKELDHEFFILKSELNEIK
;
A
#
# COMPACT_ATOMS: atom_id res chain seq x y z
N MET A 1 -51.35 -13.25 45.20
CA MET A 1 -50.40 -14.36 44.97
C MET A 1 -50.06 -14.54 43.49
N ASN A 2 -51.00 -14.43 42.53
CA ASN A 2 -50.65 -14.57 41.10
C ASN A 2 -49.94 -13.35 40.47
N SER A 3 -50.07 -12.13 41.02
CA SER A 3 -49.39 -10.94 40.46
C SER A 3 -47.89 -10.93 40.77
N GLU A 4 -47.49 -11.21 42.02
CA GLU A 4 -46.08 -11.22 42.45
C GLU A 4 -45.24 -12.26 41.68
N VAL A 5 -45.82 -13.41 41.31
CA VAL A 5 -45.13 -14.43 40.51
C VAL A 5 -44.97 -14.01 39.06
N ASN A 6 -45.94 -13.28 38.50
CA ASN A 6 -45.84 -12.71 37.15
C ASN A 6 -44.82 -11.56 37.10
N ASP A 7 -44.76 -10.72 38.13
CA ASP A 7 -43.81 -9.61 38.22
C ASP A 7 -42.36 -10.13 38.29
N LEU A 8 -42.10 -11.16 39.11
CA LEU A 8 -40.78 -11.82 39.19
C LEU A 8 -40.35 -12.50 37.87
N LEU A 9 -41.30 -13.05 37.12
CA LEU A 9 -41.01 -13.69 35.83
C LEU A 9 -40.68 -12.66 34.75
N ASN A 10 -41.34 -11.51 34.80
CA ASN A 10 -41.08 -10.39 33.90
C ASN A 10 -39.70 -9.77 34.16
N ASP A 11 -39.33 -9.59 35.43
CA ASP A 11 -38.01 -9.10 35.81
C ASP A 11 -36.89 -10.05 35.33
N ASP A 12 -37.05 -11.37 35.47
CA ASP A 12 -36.06 -12.37 34.97
C ASP A 12 -35.91 -12.32 33.43
N LEU A 13 -37.02 -12.11 32.71
CA LEU A 13 -37.00 -11.95 31.24
C LEU A 13 -36.33 -10.65 30.81
N GLU A 14 -36.63 -9.52 31.45
CA GLU A 14 -35.97 -8.25 31.18
C GLU A 14 -34.47 -8.32 31.46
N THR A 15 -34.08 -8.99 32.54
CA THR A 15 -32.67 -9.17 32.91
C THR A 15 -31.92 -9.99 31.85
N LYS A 16 -32.49 -11.11 31.39
CA LYS A 16 -31.91 -11.93 30.31
C LYS A 16 -31.85 -11.19 28.98
N GLN A 17 -32.85 -10.37 28.67
CA GLN A 17 -32.85 -9.57 27.47
C GLN A 17 -31.71 -8.54 27.48
N ALA A 18 -31.49 -7.87 28.63
CA ALA A 18 -30.38 -6.95 28.80
C ALA A 18 -29.00 -7.63 28.71
N GLU A 19 -28.86 -8.84 29.25
CA GLU A 19 -27.63 -9.65 29.13
C GLU A 19 -27.35 -10.04 27.67
N LEU A 20 -28.37 -10.53 26.96
CA LEU A 20 -28.26 -10.89 25.54
C LEU A 20 -27.92 -9.66 24.67
N GLU A 21 -28.49 -8.51 24.98
CA GLU A 21 -28.21 -7.27 24.26
C GLU A 21 -26.78 -6.79 24.49
N LYS A 22 -26.28 -6.92 25.73
CA LYS A 22 -24.88 -6.65 26.06
C LYS A 22 -23.93 -7.60 25.36
N GLU A 23 -24.25 -8.89 25.30
CA GLU A 23 -23.44 -9.90 24.59
C GLU A 23 -23.43 -9.64 23.08
N SER A 24 -24.58 -9.28 22.51
CA SER A 24 -24.72 -8.87 21.10
C SER A 24 -23.82 -7.66 20.78
N GLN A 25 -23.82 -6.63 21.63
CA GLN A 25 -22.96 -5.45 21.45
C GLN A 25 -21.46 -5.81 21.50
N VAL A 26 -21.05 -6.69 22.41
CA VAL A 26 -19.67 -7.18 22.50
C VAL A 26 -19.28 -7.95 21.24
N LEU A 27 -20.17 -8.79 20.71
CA LEU A 27 -19.93 -9.53 19.47
C LEU A 27 -19.82 -8.59 18.26
N GLN A 28 -20.68 -7.57 18.16
CA GLN A 28 -20.58 -6.55 17.12
C GLN A 28 -19.23 -5.82 17.16
N GLY A 29 -18.76 -5.45 18.35
CA GLY A 29 -17.43 -4.84 18.52
C GLY A 29 -16.30 -5.74 17.98
N LYS A 30 -16.32 -7.03 18.30
CA LYS A 30 -15.32 -8.00 17.80
C LYS A 30 -15.38 -8.20 16.29
N ILE A 31 -16.57 -8.13 15.68
CA ILE A 31 -16.73 -8.22 14.23
C ILE A 31 -16.07 -7.02 13.56
N LEU A 32 -16.35 -5.81 14.04
CA LEU A 32 -15.74 -4.58 13.49
C LEU A 32 -14.21 -4.56 13.62
N GLU A 33 -13.66 -5.07 14.72
CA GLU A 33 -12.21 -5.22 14.88
C GLU A 33 -11.61 -6.18 13.85
N LYS A 34 -12.28 -7.32 13.58
CA LYS A 34 -11.84 -8.28 12.56
C LYS A 34 -11.97 -7.72 11.15
N GLU A 35 -13.05 -7.00 10.84
CA GLU A 35 -13.21 -6.31 9.55
C GLU A 35 -12.10 -5.28 9.33
N ARG A 36 -11.75 -4.50 10.35
CA ARG A 36 -10.61 -3.57 10.29
C ARG A 36 -9.28 -4.30 10.04
N ASP A 37 -9.05 -5.40 10.73
CA ASP A 37 -7.81 -6.15 10.59
C ASP A 37 -7.71 -6.83 9.21
N ILE A 38 -8.82 -7.32 8.66
CA ILE A 38 -8.92 -7.79 7.27
C ILE A 38 -8.62 -6.65 6.30
N LEU A 39 -9.25 -5.48 6.46
CA LEU A 39 -9.00 -4.32 5.61
C LEU A 39 -7.54 -3.87 5.66
N LYS A 40 -6.87 -3.98 6.81
CA LYS A 40 -5.43 -3.72 6.92
C LYS A 40 -4.62 -4.73 6.13
N LEU A 41 -4.92 -6.02 6.24
CA LEU A 41 -4.24 -7.07 5.48
C LEU A 41 -4.47 -6.93 3.96
N GLU A 42 -5.69 -6.58 3.55
CA GLU A 42 -6.03 -6.28 2.14
C GLU A 42 -5.30 -5.03 1.62
N THR A 43 -4.98 -4.08 2.50
CA THR A 43 -4.32 -2.82 2.14
C THR A 43 -2.82 -2.79 2.48
N GLU A 44 -2.26 -3.87 3.01
CA GLU A 44 -0.83 -4.03 3.31
C GLU A 44 -0.05 -4.20 1.99
N GLN A 45 0.05 -3.10 1.25
CA GLN A 45 0.98 -2.98 0.14
C GLN A 45 2.41 -3.12 0.68
N ASP A 46 3.23 -3.93 0.01
CA ASP A 46 4.64 -4.09 0.35
C ASP A 46 5.32 -2.70 0.30
N LYS A 47 5.70 -2.22 1.48
CA LYS A 47 6.26 -0.88 1.66
C LYS A 47 7.54 -0.70 0.84
N GLU A 48 8.36 -1.74 0.72
CA GLU A 48 9.61 -1.69 -0.05
C GLU A 48 9.33 -1.58 -1.55
N GLN A 49 8.33 -2.32 -2.03
CA GLN A 49 7.87 -2.23 -3.42
C GLN A 49 7.26 -0.85 -3.72
N LEU A 50 6.50 -0.28 -2.79
CA LEU A 50 5.92 1.05 -2.95
C LEU A 50 7.00 2.14 -2.98
N ASP A 51 7.99 2.06 -2.09
CA ASP A 51 9.14 2.97 -2.08
C ASP A 51 9.94 2.88 -3.40
N LEU A 52 10.16 1.66 -3.90
CA LEU A 52 10.79 1.44 -5.21
C LEU A 52 9.95 2.02 -6.36
N LEU A 53 8.62 1.85 -6.33
CA LEU A 53 7.72 2.42 -7.33
C LEU A 53 7.82 3.95 -7.37
N PHE A 54 7.85 4.59 -6.20
CA PHE A 54 8.02 6.04 -6.10
C PHE A 54 9.39 6.51 -6.57
N GLU A 55 10.46 5.77 -6.28
CA GLU A 55 11.80 6.04 -6.79
C GLU A 55 11.81 5.99 -8.33
N MET A 56 11.31 4.89 -8.91
CA MET A 56 11.26 4.67 -10.36
C MET A 56 10.44 5.77 -11.06
N SER A 57 9.29 6.15 -10.49
CA SER A 57 8.47 7.24 -11.02
C SER A 57 9.24 8.58 -11.08
N LYS A 58 9.95 8.94 -10.01
CA LYS A 58 10.76 10.17 -9.97
C LYS A 58 11.87 10.15 -11.00
N VAL A 59 12.56 9.01 -11.16
CA VAL A 59 13.64 8.86 -12.14
C VAL A 59 13.11 8.98 -13.56
N LEU A 60 12.04 8.24 -13.89
CA LEU A 60 11.41 8.28 -15.21
C LEU A 60 10.97 9.70 -15.56
N GLN A 61 10.26 10.39 -14.66
CA GLN A 61 9.81 11.77 -14.88
C GLN A 61 10.98 12.76 -15.09
N GLN A 62 12.11 12.56 -14.40
CA GLN A 62 13.28 13.43 -14.56
C GLN A 62 13.96 13.30 -15.93
N ILE A 63 13.84 12.14 -16.57
CA ILE A 63 14.53 11.82 -17.84
C ILE A 63 13.57 11.67 -19.03
N GLU A 64 12.26 11.72 -18.78
CA GLU A 64 11.21 11.61 -19.79
C GLU A 64 11.40 12.65 -20.90
N ASN A 65 11.26 12.21 -22.15
CA ASN A 65 11.41 13.05 -23.35
C ASN A 65 12.77 13.76 -23.48
N LYS A 66 13.81 13.29 -22.77
CA LYS A 66 15.17 13.81 -22.88
C LYS A 66 16.07 12.79 -23.54
N GLU A 67 17.03 13.27 -24.34
CA GLU A 67 18.10 12.43 -24.87
C GLU A 67 19.29 12.34 -23.92
N TRP A 68 19.48 13.35 -23.07
CA TRP A 68 20.57 13.42 -22.09
C TRP A 68 20.20 14.33 -20.91
N VAL A 69 20.93 14.15 -19.80
CA VAL A 69 20.91 15.03 -18.62
C VAL A 69 22.33 15.44 -18.22
N SER A 70 22.47 16.38 -17.29
CA SER A 70 23.79 16.72 -16.76
C SER A 70 24.39 15.54 -15.99
N ALA A 71 25.72 15.41 -16.01
CA ALA A 71 26.40 14.35 -15.26
C ALA A 71 26.02 14.35 -13.76
N THR A 72 25.83 15.53 -13.17
CA THR A 72 25.39 15.67 -11.77
C THR A 72 24.03 15.04 -11.51
N ILE A 73 23.06 15.20 -12.42
CA ILE A 73 21.73 14.59 -12.30
C ILE A 73 21.86 13.07 -12.44
N ALA A 74 22.58 12.58 -13.44
CA ALA A 74 22.80 11.17 -13.63
C ALA A 74 23.48 10.52 -12.42
N PHE A 75 24.50 11.15 -11.83
CA PHE A 75 25.14 10.64 -10.62
C PHE A 75 24.20 10.63 -9.40
N LYS A 76 23.29 11.59 -9.27
CA LYS A 76 22.28 11.56 -8.20
C LYS A 76 21.33 10.37 -8.36
N ILE A 77 20.87 10.12 -9.58
CA ILE A 77 20.01 8.98 -9.92
C ILE A 77 20.76 7.66 -9.65
N ILE A 78 21.97 7.49 -10.18
CA ILE A 78 22.77 6.27 -9.97
C ILE A 78 23.02 6.01 -8.48
N ARG A 79 23.24 7.05 -7.68
CA ARG A 79 23.48 6.89 -6.23
C ARG A 79 22.24 6.50 -5.43
N SER A 80 21.03 6.77 -5.91
CA SER A 80 19.82 6.36 -5.18
C SER A 80 19.67 4.85 -5.21
N ASN A 81 19.97 4.23 -6.37
CA ASN A 81 19.96 2.79 -6.54
C ASN A 81 20.98 2.33 -7.60
N PRO A 82 22.24 2.07 -7.20
CA PRO A 82 23.31 1.74 -8.14
C PRO A 82 23.04 0.45 -8.93
N GLY A 83 22.39 -0.54 -8.30
CA GLY A 83 22.07 -1.81 -8.94
C GLY A 83 21.07 -1.65 -10.10
N LYS A 84 20.11 -0.73 -9.97
CA LYS A 84 19.07 -0.51 -10.98
C LYS A 84 19.45 0.51 -12.05
N TYR A 85 20.20 1.56 -11.70
CA TYR A 85 20.40 2.72 -12.59
C TYR A 85 21.81 2.89 -13.16
N SER A 86 22.78 2.06 -12.78
CA SER A 86 24.18 2.23 -13.19
C SER A 86 24.41 2.23 -14.70
N ASP A 87 23.59 1.51 -15.46
CA ASP A 87 23.68 1.39 -16.92
C ASP A 87 22.64 2.23 -17.67
N LEU A 88 21.85 3.05 -16.96
CA LEU A 88 20.84 3.93 -17.54
C LEU A 88 21.47 5.07 -18.36
N PHE A 89 22.72 5.43 -18.07
CA PHE A 89 23.41 6.57 -18.68
C PHE A 89 24.75 6.18 -19.31
N LYS A 90 25.01 6.73 -20.49
CA LYS A 90 26.32 6.74 -21.14
C LYS A 90 26.93 8.13 -21.02
N MET A 91 28.01 8.22 -20.24
CA MET A 91 28.74 9.48 -20.04
C MET A 91 29.58 9.82 -21.27
N LYS A 92 29.39 11.02 -21.84
CA LYS A 92 30.17 11.54 -22.96
C LYS A 92 30.16 13.07 -22.95
N ASP A 93 31.31 13.72 -23.12
CA ASP A 93 31.45 15.18 -23.25
C ASP A 93 30.76 15.97 -22.12
N GLY A 94 30.84 15.48 -20.88
CA GLY A 94 30.21 16.10 -19.70
C GLY A 94 28.68 15.93 -19.62
N LYS A 95 28.08 15.23 -20.59
CA LYS A 95 26.65 14.87 -20.64
C LYS A 95 26.46 13.40 -20.30
N ALA A 96 25.30 13.11 -19.73
CA ALA A 96 24.85 11.75 -19.47
C ALA A 96 23.73 11.40 -20.45
N TYR A 97 24.06 10.70 -21.53
CA TYR A 97 23.10 10.28 -22.54
C TYR A 97 22.28 9.11 -22.03
N ILE A 98 20.95 9.20 -22.16
CA ILE A 98 20.05 8.14 -21.70
C ILE A 98 20.14 6.96 -22.66
N VAL A 99 20.40 5.78 -22.12
CA VAL A 99 20.47 4.54 -22.91
C VAL A 99 19.03 4.10 -23.20
N ASN A 100 18.53 4.40 -24.40
CA ASN A 100 17.12 4.19 -24.78
C ASN A 100 16.62 2.76 -24.49
N LYS A 101 17.44 1.74 -24.77
CA LYS A 101 17.10 0.35 -24.43
C LYS A 101 16.81 0.17 -22.93
N ARG A 102 17.70 0.68 -22.07
CA ARG A 102 17.58 0.59 -20.61
C ARG A 102 16.43 1.44 -20.07
N PHE A 103 16.19 2.62 -20.67
CA PHE A 103 15.02 3.44 -20.34
C PHE A 103 13.70 2.68 -20.58
N LYS A 104 13.56 2.02 -21.73
CA LYS A 104 12.36 1.23 -22.05
C LYS A 104 12.18 0.04 -21.12
N GLU A 105 13.27 -0.64 -20.76
CA GLU A 105 13.22 -1.73 -19.78
C GLU A 105 12.77 -1.20 -18.41
N LEU A 106 13.30 -0.05 -17.97
CA LEU A 106 12.91 0.58 -16.72
C LEU A 106 11.43 1.02 -16.70
N ASP A 107 10.94 1.58 -17.81
CA ASP A 107 9.53 1.98 -17.96
C ASP A 107 8.59 0.77 -17.95
N HIS A 108 9.01 -0.34 -18.56
CA HIS A 108 8.27 -1.60 -18.52
C HIS A 108 8.24 -2.23 -17.13
N GLU A 109 9.38 -2.26 -16.43
CA GLU A 109 9.47 -2.70 -15.03
C GLU A 109 8.56 -1.86 -14.13
N PHE A 110 8.54 -0.54 -14.33
CA PHE A 110 7.66 0.37 -13.59
C PHE A 110 6.19 0.01 -13.80
N PHE A 111 5.80 -0.27 -15.05
CA PHE A 111 4.44 -0.67 -15.37
C PHE A 111 4.06 -2.00 -14.70
N ILE A 112 4.92 -3.01 -14.75
CA ILE A 112 4.68 -4.31 -14.10
C ILE A 112 4.51 -4.12 -12.59
N LEU A 113 5.46 -3.46 -11.93
CA LEU A 113 5.43 -3.23 -10.48
C LEU A 113 4.18 -2.46 -10.05
N LYS A 114 3.79 -1.44 -10.84
CA LYS A 114 2.56 -0.68 -10.61
C LYS A 114 1.32 -1.59 -10.70
N SER A 115 1.27 -2.48 -11.69
CA SER A 115 0.15 -3.41 -11.86
C SER A 115 0.09 -4.41 -10.71
N GLU A 116 1.21 -5.02 -10.34
CA GLU A 116 1.29 -5.99 -9.22
C GLU A 116 0.81 -5.36 -7.91
N LEU A 117 1.22 -4.12 -7.61
CA LEU A 117 0.77 -3.39 -6.42
C LEU A 117 -0.71 -2.98 -6.44
N ASN A 118 -1.31 -2.86 -7.63
CA ASN A 118 -2.74 -2.59 -7.78
C ASN A 118 -3.59 -3.88 -7.81
N GLU A 119 -2.99 -5.03 -8.05
CA GLU A 119 -3.64 -6.35 -8.07
C GLU A 119 -3.67 -7.02 -6.69
N ILE A 120 -3.00 -6.44 -5.69
CA ILE A 120 -3.18 -6.81 -4.28
C ILE A 120 -4.65 -6.54 -3.91
N LYS A 121 -5.42 -7.62 -3.79
CA LYS A 121 -6.82 -7.67 -3.37
C LYS A 121 -6.91 -8.03 -1.90
#